data_AF-A0A381FHC4-F1
#
_entry.id   AF-A0A381FHC4-F1
#
_cell.length_a   1.000
_cell.length_b   1.000
_cell.length_c   1.000
_cell.angle_alpha   90.00
_cell.angle_beta   90.00
_cell.angle_gamma   90.00
#
_symmetry.space_group_name_H-M   'P 1'
#
loop_
_entity.id
_entity.type
_entity.pdbx_description
1 polymer ?
#
loop_
_entity_poly.entity_id
_entity_poly.type
_entity_poly.pdbx_seq_one_letter_code
_entity_poly.pdbx_strand_id
1 'polypeptide(L)'
;MKLQTKFEEEVLITSDVELMKGMYTRKRVLRGWSEDFIDEDTGEVVSIERHEIVMDRGILIDNSNISILQFHLAAGDLESVELSNQKRDGIFYSSMGSIWSVTASINGKNKNIYLYANSPDMALAIAKDFIEQQYPGGFGISSLKEMAMMHLLTKLSQETDGELKFYKIEVEIENEAGSYNRIYIVRATDAENAKALIDAYVISENNKLETPVEELHLTLLSASTVPCEAMIDFDFCNKYFEADKEK
;
A
#
# COMPACT_ATOMS: atom_id res chain seq x y z
N MET A 1 26.62 -12.89 -14.78
CA MET A 1 25.72 -13.77 -14.00
C MET A 1 24.51 -14.08 -14.86
N LYS A 2 24.15 -15.36 -15.05
CA LYS A 2 22.93 -15.76 -15.76
C LYS A 2 21.75 -15.55 -14.81
N LEU A 3 20.76 -14.75 -15.20
CA LEU A 3 19.57 -14.52 -14.39
C LEU A 3 18.73 -15.80 -14.35
N GLN A 4 18.31 -16.22 -13.17
CA GLN A 4 17.46 -17.40 -12.94
C GLN A 4 16.06 -16.95 -12.53
N THR A 5 15.05 -17.72 -12.94
CA THR A 5 13.66 -17.40 -12.59
C THR A 5 13.28 -17.98 -11.23
N LYS A 6 12.20 -17.50 -10.61
CA LYS A 6 11.70 -18.06 -9.33
C LYS A 6 11.22 -19.52 -9.47
N PHE A 7 10.90 -19.95 -10.69
CA PHE A 7 10.49 -21.34 -10.95
C PHE A 7 11.66 -22.33 -10.88
N GLU A 8 12.90 -21.83 -10.89
CA GLU A 8 14.12 -22.61 -10.71
C GLU A 8 14.65 -22.52 -9.27
N GLU A 9 13.86 -21.95 -8.34
CA GLU A 9 14.21 -21.83 -6.93
C GLU A 9 14.12 -23.20 -6.25
N GLU A 10 15.25 -23.67 -5.73
CA GLU A 10 15.29 -24.85 -4.85
C GLU A 10 15.35 -24.36 -3.40
N VAL A 11 14.37 -24.77 -2.61
CA VAL A 11 14.24 -24.39 -1.19
C VAL A 11 14.68 -25.56 -0.32
N LEU A 12 15.56 -25.27 0.64
CA LEU A 12 15.99 -26.21 1.67
C LEU A 12 15.62 -25.66 3.03
N ILE A 13 14.93 -26.46 3.85
CA ILE A 13 14.69 -26.19 5.26
C ILE A 13 15.46 -27.25 6.04
N THR A 14 16.47 -26.84 6.81
CA THR A 14 17.34 -27.79 7.51
C THR A 14 17.96 -27.19 8.76
N SER A 15 18.36 -28.04 9.70
CA SER A 15 19.28 -27.72 10.79
C SER A 15 20.68 -28.31 10.55
N ASP A 16 20.86 -29.12 9.50
CA ASP A 16 22.15 -29.67 9.09
C ASP A 16 22.97 -28.59 8.39
N VAL A 17 23.98 -28.11 9.12
CA VAL A 17 24.87 -27.03 8.76
C VAL A 17 25.68 -27.35 7.49
N GLU A 18 26.05 -28.61 7.25
CA GLU A 18 26.85 -29.01 6.08
C GLU A 18 26.08 -28.83 4.77
N LEU A 19 24.75 -28.99 4.80
CA LEU A 19 23.88 -28.81 3.64
C LEU A 19 23.64 -27.33 3.30
N MET A 20 23.95 -26.41 4.22
CA MET A 20 23.63 -24.99 4.05
C MET A 20 24.62 -24.25 3.16
N LYS A 21 25.85 -24.77 3.05
CA LYS A 21 26.98 -24.04 2.48
C LYS A 21 26.76 -23.70 1.01
N GLY A 22 26.99 -22.44 0.65
CA GLY A 22 26.81 -21.94 -0.71
C GLY A 22 25.38 -21.60 -1.09
N MET A 23 24.40 -21.81 -0.20
CA MET A 23 23.02 -21.33 -0.35
C MET A 23 22.87 -19.92 0.22
N TYR A 24 21.70 -19.32 0.02
CA TYR A 24 21.34 -18.00 0.55
C TYR A 24 20.19 -18.11 1.53
N THR A 25 20.16 -17.29 2.58
CA THR A 25 18.99 -17.18 3.46
C THR A 25 17.75 -16.74 2.67
N ARG A 26 16.68 -17.52 2.73
CA ARG A 26 15.46 -17.26 1.95
C ARG A 26 14.58 -16.16 2.57
N LYS A 27 14.60 -16.08 3.91
CA LYS A 27 13.95 -15.10 4.77
C LYS A 27 14.93 -14.63 5.86
N ARG A 28 14.54 -13.65 6.67
CA ARG A 28 15.32 -13.31 7.87
C ARG A 28 15.34 -14.49 8.83
N VAL A 29 16.52 -14.80 9.36
CA VAL A 29 16.68 -15.78 10.42
C VAL A 29 16.47 -15.03 11.74
N LEU A 30 15.42 -15.41 12.46
CA LEU A 30 15.01 -14.72 13.68
C LEU A 30 15.14 -15.68 14.86
N ARG A 31 15.72 -15.19 15.95
CA ARG A 31 15.65 -15.84 17.26
C ARG A 31 14.48 -15.24 18.03
N GLY A 32 13.54 -16.08 18.47
CA GLY A 32 12.38 -15.66 19.26
C GLY A 32 12.50 -16.06 20.73
N TRP A 33 12.01 -15.22 21.65
CA TRP A 33 11.83 -15.59 23.07
C TRP A 33 10.63 -14.85 23.67
N SER A 34 10.06 -15.40 24.75
CA SER A 34 8.98 -14.76 25.50
C SER A 34 9.54 -14.08 26.75
N GLU A 35 9.12 -12.84 26.99
CA GLU A 35 9.38 -12.10 28.23
C GLU A 35 8.07 -11.87 28.97
N ASP A 36 8.02 -12.29 30.23
CA ASP A 36 6.85 -12.12 31.09
C ASP A 36 6.96 -10.81 31.87
N PHE A 37 5.95 -9.97 31.76
CA PHE A 37 5.80 -8.72 32.51
C PHE A 37 4.62 -8.85 33.46
N ILE A 38 4.74 -8.26 34.65
CA ILE A 38 3.62 -8.17 35.58
C ILE A 38 3.02 -6.77 35.42
N ASP A 39 1.73 -6.71 35.11
CA ASP A 39 0.98 -5.46 35.10
C ASP A 39 0.85 -4.94 36.55
N GLU A 40 1.35 -3.73 36.81
CA GLU A 40 1.44 -3.19 38.18
C GLU A 40 0.07 -2.86 38.79
N ASP A 41 -0.95 -2.62 37.96
CA ASP A 41 -2.29 -2.24 38.39
C ASP A 41 -3.18 -3.46 38.65
N THR A 42 -2.99 -4.54 37.88
CA THR A 42 -3.84 -5.74 37.91
C THR A 42 -3.16 -6.98 38.49
N GLY A 43 -1.83 -7.02 38.50
CA GLY A 43 -1.03 -8.18 38.89
C GLY A 43 -1.07 -9.34 37.87
N GLU A 44 -1.65 -9.13 36.69
CA GLU A 44 -1.69 -10.11 35.62
C GLU A 44 -0.32 -10.25 34.95
N VAL A 45 0.03 -11.47 34.54
CA VAL A 45 1.24 -11.73 33.77
C VAL A 45 0.92 -11.57 32.28
N VAL A 46 1.57 -10.60 31.64
CA VAL A 46 1.53 -10.37 30.20
C VAL A 46 2.82 -10.88 29.58
N SER A 47 2.73 -11.94 28.78
CA SER A 47 3.85 -12.47 28.00
C SER A 47 3.99 -11.73 26.68
N ILE A 48 5.18 -11.22 26.38
CA ILE A 48 5.50 -10.52 25.13
C ILE A 48 6.52 -11.32 24.34
N GLU A 49 6.20 -11.62 23.08
CA GLU A 49 7.12 -12.30 22.17
C GLU A 49 8.11 -11.29 21.56
N ARG A 50 9.40 -11.55 21.75
CA ARG A 50 10.53 -10.77 21.23
C ARG A 50 11.23 -11.53 20.12
N HIS A 51 11.81 -10.78 19.20
CA HIS A 51 12.56 -11.32 18.08
C HIS A 51 13.86 -10.54 17.88
N GLU A 52 14.97 -11.26 17.68
CA GLU A 52 16.26 -10.72 17.27
C GLU A 52 16.64 -11.25 15.88
N ILE A 53 17.15 -10.36 15.02
CA ILE A 53 17.64 -10.75 13.70
C ILE A 53 19.02 -11.37 13.86
N VAL A 54 19.11 -12.69 13.69
CA VAL A 54 20.38 -13.42 13.61
C VAL A 54 21.05 -13.19 12.26
N MET A 55 20.26 -13.19 11.19
CA MET A 55 20.76 -12.98 9.83
C MET A 55 19.69 -12.40 8.92
N ASP A 56 20.06 -11.43 8.09
CA ASP A 56 19.16 -10.88 7.08
C ASP A 56 18.86 -11.86 5.95
N ARG A 57 17.86 -11.52 5.14
CA ARG A 57 17.48 -12.26 3.93
C ARG A 57 18.50 -12.07 2.80
N GLY A 58 18.74 -13.13 2.02
CA GLY A 58 19.60 -13.11 0.84
C GLY A 58 21.10 -13.13 1.17
N ILE A 59 21.47 -13.47 2.40
CA ILE A 59 22.85 -13.60 2.86
C ILE A 59 23.40 -14.95 2.43
N LEU A 60 24.58 -14.96 1.82
CA LEU A 60 25.28 -16.18 1.41
C LEU A 60 25.80 -16.94 2.63
N ILE A 61 25.54 -18.25 2.71
CA ILE A 61 26.10 -19.11 3.75
C ILE A 61 27.53 -19.50 3.37
N ASP A 62 28.47 -18.65 3.75
CA ASP A 62 29.91 -18.90 3.71
C ASP A 62 30.42 -19.44 5.06
N ASN A 63 31.73 -19.64 5.18
CA ASN A 63 32.35 -20.17 6.40
C ASN A 63 32.17 -19.27 7.65
N SER A 64 31.92 -17.97 7.48
CA SER A 64 31.67 -17.07 8.61
C SER A 64 30.21 -17.18 9.06
N ASN A 65 29.29 -17.07 8.10
CA ASN A 65 27.85 -17.09 8.36
C ASN A 65 27.37 -18.46 8.86
N ILE A 66 27.97 -19.54 8.38
CA ILE A 66 27.69 -20.90 8.84
C ILE A 66 27.99 -21.08 10.34
N SER A 67 29.05 -20.42 10.85
CA SER A 67 29.46 -20.50 12.26
C SER A 67 28.43 -19.81 13.18
N ILE A 68 27.86 -18.70 12.71
CA ILE A 68 26.78 -17.99 13.41
C ILE A 68 25.54 -18.88 13.52
N LEU A 69 25.10 -19.47 12.40
CA LEU A 69 23.95 -20.37 12.38
C LEU A 69 24.18 -21.60 13.25
N GLN A 70 25.37 -22.21 13.19
CA GLN A 70 25.74 -23.36 14.01
C GLN A 70 25.64 -23.05 15.51
N PHE A 71 26.12 -21.88 15.93
CA PHE A 71 26.01 -21.45 17.33
C PHE A 71 24.55 -21.39 17.80
N HIS A 72 23.69 -20.71 17.05
CA HIS A 72 22.28 -20.55 17.42
C HIS A 72 21.48 -21.85 17.34
N LEU A 73 21.75 -22.72 16.35
CA LEU A 73 21.15 -24.05 16.28
C LEU A 73 21.57 -24.93 17.47
N ALA A 74 22.84 -24.91 17.86
CA ALA A 74 23.34 -25.67 19.01
C ALA A 74 22.82 -25.14 20.35
N ALA A 75 22.60 -23.82 20.46
CA ALA A 75 21.98 -23.19 21.62
C ALA A 75 20.47 -23.48 21.74
N GLY A 76 19.85 -24.03 20.68
CA GLY A 76 18.39 -24.22 20.61
C GLY A 76 17.63 -22.93 20.32
N ASP A 77 18.32 -21.86 19.92
CA ASP A 77 17.71 -20.58 19.53
C ASP A 77 16.96 -20.67 18.19
N LEU A 78 17.33 -21.65 17.36
CA LEU A 78 16.76 -21.91 16.04
C LEU A 78 16.42 -23.40 15.91
N GLU A 79 15.25 -23.71 15.37
CA GLU A 79 14.88 -25.09 15.02
C GLU A 79 15.46 -25.50 13.65
N SER A 80 15.36 -24.59 12.67
CA SER A 80 15.87 -24.79 11.31
C SER A 80 16.07 -23.46 10.60
N VAL A 81 16.79 -23.49 9.49
CA VAL A 81 17.04 -22.34 8.61
C VAL A 81 16.47 -22.65 7.23
N GLU A 82 15.77 -21.66 6.65
CA GLU A 82 15.20 -21.75 5.31
C GLU A 82 16.13 -21.06 4.29
N LEU A 83 16.58 -21.82 3.30
CA LEU A 83 17.63 -21.48 2.36
C LEU A 83 17.15 -21.61 0.92
N SER A 84 17.83 -20.89 0.02
CA SER A 84 17.57 -20.87 -1.41
C SER A 84 18.87 -21.01 -2.19
N ASN A 85 18.85 -21.74 -3.31
CA ASN A 85 19.95 -21.74 -4.27
C ASN A 85 20.11 -20.37 -4.99
N GLN A 86 19.18 -19.44 -4.82
CA GLN A 86 19.16 -18.13 -5.48
C GLN A 86 19.28 -16.98 -4.47
N LYS A 87 20.15 -16.01 -4.78
CA LYS A 87 20.20 -14.76 -4.02
C LYS A 87 18.95 -13.91 -4.29
N ARG A 88 18.13 -13.70 -3.26
CA ARG A 88 16.91 -12.86 -3.30
C ARG A 88 16.84 -11.96 -2.06
N ASP A 89 17.61 -10.87 -2.06
CA ASP A 89 17.67 -9.88 -0.97
C ASP A 89 16.64 -8.75 -1.12
N GLY A 90 16.13 -8.48 -2.33
CA GLY A 90 15.08 -7.49 -2.57
C GLY A 90 13.78 -7.78 -1.81
N ILE A 91 13.24 -6.76 -1.13
CA ILE A 91 11.98 -6.82 -0.40
C ILE A 91 10.94 -6.00 -1.18
N PHE A 92 9.80 -6.62 -1.45
CA PHE A 92 8.64 -5.91 -1.97
C PHE A 92 7.90 -5.27 -0.80
N TYR A 93 7.65 -3.97 -0.88
CA TYR A 93 6.92 -3.23 0.15
C TYR A 93 5.56 -2.81 -0.42
N SER A 94 4.50 -3.06 0.33
CA SER A 94 3.20 -2.43 0.12
C SER A 94 3.22 -1.01 0.69
N SER A 95 2.60 -0.06 0.01
CA SER A 95 2.48 1.32 0.51
C SER A 95 1.38 1.42 1.57
N MET A 96 1.29 2.52 2.30
CA MET A 96 0.22 2.74 3.31
C MET A 96 -1.19 2.90 2.70
N GLY A 97 -1.32 2.76 1.38
CA GLY A 97 -2.53 3.08 0.63
C GLY A 97 -2.35 4.40 -0.14
N SER A 98 -2.60 4.37 -1.43
CA SER A 98 -2.50 5.51 -2.34
C SER A 98 -3.61 5.44 -3.38
N ILE A 99 -3.72 6.48 -4.21
CA ILE A 99 -4.63 6.44 -5.35
C ILE A 99 -3.93 5.74 -6.51
N TRP A 100 -4.68 4.93 -7.24
CA TRP A 100 -4.25 4.27 -8.45
C TRP A 100 -5.10 4.73 -9.62
N SER A 101 -4.47 4.93 -10.77
CA SER A 101 -5.12 5.07 -12.06
C SER A 101 -5.01 3.74 -12.81
N VAL A 102 -6.17 3.16 -13.11
CA VAL A 102 -6.29 1.88 -13.81
C VAL A 102 -6.83 2.13 -15.21
N THR A 103 -6.07 1.77 -16.24
CA THR A 103 -6.56 1.80 -17.62
C THR A 103 -7.08 0.42 -17.98
N ALA A 104 -8.39 0.33 -18.23
CA ALA A 104 -9.06 -0.87 -18.70
C ALA A 104 -9.48 -0.71 -20.16
N SER A 105 -9.25 -1.73 -20.99
CA SER A 105 -9.86 -1.84 -22.30
C SER A 105 -11.18 -2.58 -22.17
N ILE A 106 -12.28 -1.85 -22.33
CA ILE A 106 -13.66 -2.35 -22.18
C ILE A 106 -14.37 -2.10 -23.50
N ASN A 107 -14.84 -3.16 -24.16
CA ASN A 107 -15.50 -3.08 -25.47
C ASN A 107 -14.68 -2.30 -26.52
N GLY A 108 -13.36 -2.51 -26.52
CA GLY A 108 -12.42 -1.87 -27.45
C GLY A 108 -12.11 -0.39 -27.16
N LYS A 109 -12.57 0.16 -26.03
CA LYS A 109 -12.28 1.53 -25.61
C LYS A 109 -11.49 1.53 -24.30
N ASN A 110 -10.47 2.39 -24.23
CA ASN A 110 -9.73 2.60 -22.98
C ASN A 110 -10.56 3.49 -22.04
N LYS A 111 -10.78 2.99 -20.82
CA LYS A 111 -11.46 3.67 -19.72
C LYS A 111 -10.49 3.76 -18.54
N ASN A 112 -10.33 4.94 -17.99
CA ASN A 112 -9.49 5.17 -16.82
C ASN A 112 -10.35 5.19 -15.57
N ILE A 113 -10.02 4.34 -14.60
CA ILE A 113 -10.73 4.22 -13.34
C ILE A 113 -9.75 4.60 -12.22
N TYR A 114 -10.18 5.48 -11.33
CA TYR A 114 -9.38 5.85 -10.16
C TYR A 114 -9.92 5.15 -8.91
N LEU A 115 -9.02 4.64 -8.07
CA LEU A 115 -9.37 3.89 -6.86
C LEU A 115 -8.29 4.02 -5.79
N TYR A 116 -8.57 3.57 -4.57
CA TYR A 116 -7.57 3.46 -3.50
C TYR A 116 -7.04 2.03 -3.40
N ALA A 117 -5.72 1.85 -3.31
CA ALA A 117 -5.08 0.55 -3.07
C ALA A 117 -3.68 0.71 -2.45
N ASN A 118 -3.17 -0.34 -1.78
CA ASN A 118 -1.84 -0.36 -1.13
C ASN A 118 -0.78 -1.11 -1.96
N SER A 119 -1.19 -1.70 -3.08
CA SER A 119 -0.36 -2.53 -3.93
C SER A 119 -0.96 -2.64 -5.35
N PRO A 120 -0.14 -2.96 -6.37
CA PRO A 120 -0.63 -3.26 -7.71
C PRO A 120 -1.66 -4.40 -7.73
N ASP A 121 -1.46 -5.44 -6.92
CA ASP A 121 -2.35 -6.61 -6.88
C ASP A 121 -3.72 -6.25 -6.31
N MET A 122 -3.76 -5.43 -5.25
CA MET A 122 -5.01 -4.91 -4.71
C MET A 122 -5.70 -3.98 -5.71
N ALA A 123 -4.96 -3.07 -6.36
CA ALA A 123 -5.52 -2.20 -7.39
C ALA A 123 -6.16 -2.99 -8.54
N LEU A 124 -5.48 -4.06 -8.97
CA LEU A 124 -6.00 -4.97 -9.98
C LEU A 124 -7.27 -5.69 -9.52
N ALA A 125 -7.30 -6.18 -8.27
CA ALA A 125 -8.44 -6.88 -7.71
C ALA A 125 -9.68 -5.97 -7.61
N ILE A 126 -9.53 -4.78 -7.03
CA ILE A 126 -10.62 -3.79 -6.88
C ILE A 126 -11.15 -3.39 -8.26
N ALA A 127 -10.26 -3.12 -9.23
CA ALA A 127 -10.67 -2.72 -10.57
C ALA A 127 -11.45 -3.82 -11.30
N LYS A 128 -11.01 -5.09 -11.19
CA LYS A 128 -11.74 -6.22 -11.78
C LYS A 128 -13.14 -6.34 -11.20
N ASP A 129 -13.25 -6.35 -9.87
CA ASP A 129 -14.53 -6.48 -9.17
C ASP A 129 -15.50 -5.35 -9.58
N PHE A 130 -15.00 -4.11 -9.62
CA PHE A 130 -15.81 -2.99 -10.09
C PHE A 130 -16.24 -3.16 -11.57
N ILE A 131 -15.33 -3.50 -12.48
CA ILE A 131 -15.65 -3.60 -13.90
C ILE A 131 -16.65 -4.74 -14.18
N GLU A 132 -16.49 -5.89 -13.51
CA GLU A 132 -17.38 -7.06 -13.62
C GLU A 132 -18.83 -6.72 -13.27
N GLN A 133 -19.03 -5.80 -12.31
CA GLN A 133 -20.36 -5.36 -11.89
C GLN A 133 -20.96 -4.28 -12.81
N GLN A 134 -20.12 -3.45 -13.42
CA GLN A 134 -20.58 -2.25 -14.15
C GLN A 134 -20.67 -2.45 -15.68
N TYR A 135 -19.95 -3.41 -16.25
CA TYR A 135 -19.84 -3.56 -17.70
C TYR A 135 -20.11 -5.00 -18.15
N PRO A 136 -21.01 -5.23 -19.12
CA PRO A 136 -21.15 -6.54 -19.74
C PRO A 136 -19.99 -6.81 -20.72
N GLY A 137 -19.63 -8.09 -20.84
CA GLY A 137 -18.66 -8.57 -21.82
C GLY A 137 -17.23 -8.72 -21.28
N GLY A 138 -16.29 -8.96 -22.20
CA GLY A 138 -14.87 -9.11 -21.85
C GLY A 138 -14.17 -7.77 -21.67
N PHE A 139 -13.23 -7.71 -20.73
CA PHE A 139 -12.35 -6.57 -20.52
C PHE A 139 -10.92 -7.02 -20.23
N GLY A 140 -9.97 -6.10 -20.39
CA GLY A 140 -8.57 -6.30 -20.01
C GLY A 140 -8.02 -5.08 -19.30
N ILE A 141 -7.07 -5.28 -18.39
CA ILE A 141 -6.34 -4.17 -17.75
C ILE A 141 -5.02 -3.97 -18.48
N SER A 142 -4.80 -2.76 -19.00
CA SER A 142 -3.60 -2.41 -19.76
C SER A 142 -2.61 -1.57 -18.96
N SER A 143 -3.03 -0.92 -17.88
CA SER A 143 -2.15 -0.15 -17.00
C SER A 143 -2.66 -0.10 -15.57
N LEU A 144 -1.73 -0.19 -14.61
CA LEU A 144 -1.92 0.09 -13.19
C LEU A 144 -0.85 1.10 -12.80
N LYS A 145 -1.25 2.33 -12.48
CA LYS A 145 -0.31 3.41 -12.15
C LYS A 145 -0.64 3.96 -10.77
N GLU A 146 0.29 3.80 -9.85
CA GLU A 146 0.25 4.52 -8.58
C GLU A 146 0.36 6.02 -8.85
N MET A 147 -0.57 6.76 -8.27
CA MET A 147 -0.59 8.20 -8.27
C MET A 147 -0.05 8.64 -6.90
N ALA A 148 0.81 9.66 -6.90
CA ALA A 148 1.32 10.26 -5.66
C ALA A 148 0.17 10.76 -4.76
N MET A 149 0.48 11.22 -3.53
CA MET A 149 -0.52 11.69 -2.55
C MET A 149 -1.59 12.61 -3.17
N MET A 150 -2.75 12.02 -3.43
CA MET A 150 -3.90 12.62 -4.09
C MET A 150 -5.16 12.21 -3.30
N HIS A 151 -6.28 12.91 -3.54
CA HIS A 151 -7.59 12.60 -2.95
C HIS A 151 -8.67 12.48 -4.04
N LEU A 152 -9.55 11.47 -3.96
CA LEU A 152 -10.74 11.35 -4.80
C LEU A 152 -11.93 11.91 -4.03
N LEU A 153 -12.62 12.89 -4.60
CA LEU A 153 -13.89 13.37 -4.06
C LEU A 153 -15.04 12.67 -4.78
N THR A 154 -15.41 11.49 -4.29
CA THR A 154 -16.39 10.59 -4.92
C THR A 154 -17.84 10.87 -4.51
N LYS A 155 -18.07 11.31 -3.27
CA LYS A 155 -19.40 11.54 -2.68
C LYS A 155 -19.86 12.99 -2.80
N LEU A 156 -19.97 13.50 -4.03
CA LEU A 156 -20.50 14.84 -4.29
C LEU A 156 -21.73 14.76 -5.20
N SER A 157 -22.91 14.98 -4.63
CA SER A 157 -24.14 15.18 -5.41
C SER A 157 -24.16 16.61 -5.93
N GLN A 158 -24.25 16.78 -7.25
CA GLN A 158 -24.39 18.08 -7.90
C GLN A 158 -25.63 18.07 -8.76
N GLU A 159 -26.60 18.94 -8.44
CA GLU A 159 -27.66 19.31 -9.37
C GLU A 159 -27.12 20.43 -10.26
N THR A 160 -26.85 20.12 -11.53
CA THR A 160 -26.30 21.08 -12.47
C THR A 160 -26.78 20.80 -13.89
N ASP A 161 -27.03 21.86 -14.65
CA ASP A 161 -27.35 21.83 -16.08
C ASP A 161 -26.08 21.74 -16.96
N GLY A 162 -24.89 21.87 -16.36
CA GLY A 162 -23.60 21.88 -17.06
C GLY A 162 -23.00 20.49 -17.32
N GLU A 163 -22.17 20.38 -18.35
CA GLU A 163 -21.40 19.15 -18.63
C GLU A 163 -20.36 18.92 -17.52
N LEU A 164 -20.55 17.84 -16.75
CA LEU A 164 -19.60 17.45 -15.70
C LEU A 164 -18.37 16.75 -16.29
N LYS A 165 -17.19 17.22 -15.89
CA LYS A 165 -15.88 16.63 -16.21
C LYS A 165 -15.11 16.31 -14.95
N PHE A 166 -14.07 15.50 -15.05
CA PHE A 166 -13.16 15.25 -13.94
C PHE A 166 -11.97 16.20 -14.02
N TYR A 167 -11.79 16.97 -12.95
CA TYR A 167 -10.70 17.92 -12.80
C TYR A 167 -9.69 17.39 -11.79
N LYS A 168 -8.42 17.38 -12.20
CA LYS A 168 -7.28 17.30 -11.29
C LYS A 168 -6.93 18.73 -10.88
N ILE A 169 -7.11 19.01 -9.60
CA ILE A 169 -6.90 20.31 -8.99
C ILE A 169 -5.76 20.19 -7.98
N GLU A 170 -4.78 21.07 -8.04
CA GLU A 170 -3.81 21.28 -6.97
C GLU A 170 -4.14 22.57 -6.24
N VAL A 171 -4.25 22.48 -4.91
CA VAL A 171 -4.46 23.61 -4.03
C VAL A 171 -3.34 23.69 -2.99
N GLU A 172 -2.97 24.91 -2.64
CA GLU A 172 -2.25 25.21 -1.41
C GLU A 172 -3.28 25.44 -0.31
N ILE A 173 -3.11 24.77 0.83
CA ILE A 173 -3.92 24.95 2.03
C ILE A 173 -3.02 25.61 3.06
N GLU A 174 -3.37 26.82 3.48
CA GLU A 174 -2.63 27.63 4.43
C GLU A 174 -3.42 27.84 5.73
N ASN A 175 -2.70 27.80 6.85
CA ASN A 175 -3.17 28.18 8.18
C ASN A 175 -2.02 28.85 8.96
N GLU A 176 -2.26 29.21 10.22
CA GLU A 176 -1.25 29.86 11.07
C GLU A 176 0.04 29.05 11.28
N ALA A 177 -0.03 27.71 11.16
CA ALA A 177 1.13 26.83 11.31
C ALA A 177 1.96 26.70 10.02
N GLY A 178 1.42 27.10 8.87
CA GLY A 178 2.09 27.09 7.57
C GLY A 178 1.17 26.66 6.43
N SER A 179 1.77 26.39 5.28
CA SER A 179 1.06 25.90 4.09
C SER A 179 1.53 24.54 3.63
N TYR A 180 0.64 23.80 2.96
CA TYR A 180 0.95 22.54 2.30
C TYR A 180 0.10 22.34 1.05
N ASN A 181 0.64 21.62 0.07
CA ASN A 181 -0.08 21.33 -1.17
C ASN A 181 -0.88 20.04 -1.06
N ARG A 182 -2.08 20.04 -1.64
CA ARG A 182 -2.86 18.82 -1.88
C ARG A 182 -3.42 18.79 -3.28
N ILE A 183 -3.54 17.58 -3.82
CA ILE A 183 -4.10 17.34 -5.13
C ILE A 183 -5.39 16.54 -4.98
N TYR A 184 -6.43 16.99 -5.67
CA TYR A 184 -7.76 16.36 -5.70
C TYR A 184 -8.13 15.97 -7.12
N ILE A 185 -8.86 14.87 -7.28
CA ILE A 185 -9.69 14.61 -8.46
C ILE A 185 -11.13 14.75 -8.04
N VAL A 186 -11.84 15.64 -8.72
CA VAL A 186 -13.24 15.98 -8.44
C VAL A 186 -14.02 16.06 -9.73
N ARG A 187 -15.26 15.60 -9.71
CA ARG A 187 -16.19 15.81 -10.80
C ARG A 187 -16.81 17.19 -10.64
N ALA A 188 -16.74 18.04 -11.66
CA ALA A 188 -17.17 19.44 -11.59
C ALA A 188 -17.52 19.98 -12.98
N THR A 189 -18.22 21.12 -13.06
CA THR A 189 -18.53 21.79 -14.34
C THR A 189 -17.33 22.53 -14.93
N ASP A 190 -16.50 23.09 -14.06
CA ASP A 190 -15.34 23.92 -14.38
C ASP A 190 -14.37 23.96 -13.19
N ALA A 191 -13.24 24.66 -13.35
CA ALA A 191 -12.20 24.74 -12.33
C ALA A 191 -12.62 25.53 -11.07
N GLU A 192 -13.50 26.53 -11.21
CA GLU A 192 -13.98 27.33 -10.08
C GLU A 192 -14.96 26.52 -9.24
N ASN A 193 -15.90 25.83 -9.89
CA ASN A 193 -16.78 24.87 -9.24
C ASN A 193 -15.99 23.73 -8.58
N ALA A 194 -14.97 23.20 -9.24
CA ALA A 194 -14.08 22.19 -8.66
C ALA A 194 -13.39 22.70 -7.38
N LYS A 195 -12.84 23.91 -7.40
CA LYS A 195 -12.24 24.53 -6.22
C LYS A 195 -13.26 24.72 -5.10
N ALA A 196 -14.45 25.23 -5.40
CA ALA A 196 -15.50 25.44 -4.39
C ALA A 196 -15.93 24.13 -3.71
N LEU A 197 -16.01 23.02 -4.45
CA LEU A 197 -16.29 21.69 -3.90
C LEU A 197 -15.16 21.21 -2.98
N ILE A 198 -13.90 21.46 -3.37
CA ILE A 198 -12.73 21.13 -2.55
C ILE A 198 -12.70 21.99 -1.28
N ASP A 199 -12.96 23.29 -1.39
CA ASP A 199 -13.04 24.21 -0.24
C ASP A 199 -14.09 23.70 0.76
N ALA A 200 -15.30 23.39 0.30
CA ALA A 200 -16.37 22.85 1.15
C ALA A 200 -16.00 21.51 1.80
N TYR A 201 -15.35 20.62 1.05
CA TYR A 201 -14.86 19.34 1.58
C TYR A 201 -13.81 19.54 2.68
N VAL A 202 -12.78 20.33 2.41
CA VAL A 202 -11.68 20.58 3.36
C VAL A 202 -12.20 21.20 4.66
N ILE A 203 -13.10 22.18 4.55
CA ILE A 203 -13.76 22.77 5.73
C ILE A 203 -14.56 21.71 6.49
N SER A 204 -15.32 20.87 5.78
CA SER A 204 -16.12 19.81 6.41
C SER A 204 -15.28 18.77 7.15
N GLU A 205 -14.11 18.40 6.60
CA GLU A 205 -13.18 17.47 7.24
C GLU A 205 -12.49 18.10 8.44
N ASN A 206 -12.07 19.37 8.34
CA ASN A 206 -11.48 20.10 9.46
C ASN A 206 -12.43 20.18 10.67
N ASN A 207 -13.73 20.38 10.40
CA ASN A 207 -14.75 20.45 11.45
C ASN A 207 -15.02 19.10 12.15
N LYS A 208 -14.53 17.99 11.61
CA LYS A 208 -14.62 16.66 12.25
C LYS A 208 -13.46 16.36 13.19
N LEU A 209 -12.40 17.19 13.18
CA LEU A 209 -11.26 17.02 14.08
C LEU A 209 -11.66 17.36 15.52
N GLU A 210 -11.02 16.72 16.50
CA GLU A 210 -11.20 17.05 17.92
C GLU A 210 -10.86 18.52 18.21
N THR A 211 -9.82 19.02 17.53
CA THR A 211 -9.40 20.42 17.56
C THR A 211 -9.32 20.93 16.11
N PRO A 212 -10.41 21.49 15.56
CA PRO A 212 -10.40 22.09 14.23
C PRO A 212 -9.38 23.23 14.15
N VAL A 213 -8.73 23.37 13.00
CA VAL A 213 -7.85 24.51 12.72
C VAL A 213 -8.69 25.73 12.38
N GLU A 214 -8.45 26.85 13.05
CA GLU A 214 -9.07 28.14 12.72
C GLU A 214 -8.46 28.72 11.44
N GLU A 215 -9.28 29.38 10.63
CA GLU A 215 -8.87 30.11 9.41
C GLU A 215 -8.06 29.29 8.38
N LEU A 216 -8.72 28.37 7.68
CA LEU A 216 -8.15 27.70 6.50
C LEU A 216 -8.32 28.56 5.24
N HIS A 217 -7.22 28.90 4.58
CA HIS A 217 -7.23 29.53 3.26
C HIS A 217 -6.80 28.53 2.18
N LEU A 218 -7.58 28.44 1.10
CA LEU A 218 -7.28 27.57 -0.04
C LEU A 218 -6.99 28.40 -1.28
N THR A 219 -5.78 28.25 -1.83
CA THR A 219 -5.34 28.88 -3.07
C THR A 219 -5.25 27.86 -4.19
N LEU A 220 -5.86 28.15 -5.34
CA LEU A 220 -5.76 27.28 -6.52
C LEU A 220 -4.38 27.42 -7.17
N LEU A 221 -3.60 26.35 -7.21
CA LEU A 221 -2.28 26.32 -7.85
C LEU A 221 -2.34 25.83 -9.29
N SER A 222 -3.11 24.76 -9.55
CA SER A 222 -3.30 24.25 -10.91
C SER A 222 -4.65 23.58 -11.10
N ALA A 223 -5.16 23.62 -12.33
CA ALA A 223 -6.39 22.95 -12.73
C ALA A 223 -6.25 22.35 -14.13
N SER A 224 -6.60 21.08 -14.28
CA SER A 224 -6.62 20.40 -15.58
C SER A 224 -7.69 19.33 -15.62
N THR A 225 -8.28 19.09 -16.79
CA THR A 225 -9.18 17.94 -16.97
C THR A 225 -8.37 16.66 -17.12
N VAL A 226 -8.85 15.57 -16.52
CA VAL A 226 -8.24 14.24 -16.66
C VAL A 226 -9.22 13.25 -17.29
N PRO A 227 -8.75 12.31 -18.14
CA PRO A 227 -9.60 11.23 -18.61
C PRO A 227 -9.91 10.31 -17.43
N CYS A 228 -11.18 10.25 -17.07
CA CYS A 228 -11.70 9.47 -15.96
C CYS A 228 -13.09 8.99 -16.36
N GLU A 229 -13.28 7.67 -16.32
CA GLU A 229 -14.57 7.01 -16.49
C GLU A 229 -15.30 6.93 -15.15
N ALA A 230 -14.58 6.53 -14.09
CA ALA A 230 -15.14 6.32 -12.77
C ALA A 230 -14.08 6.55 -11.69
N MET A 231 -14.56 6.97 -10.52
CA MET A 231 -13.79 6.98 -9.28
C MET A 231 -14.49 6.04 -8.31
N ILE A 232 -13.79 5.00 -7.85
CA ILE A 232 -14.33 4.02 -6.91
C ILE A 232 -14.28 4.61 -5.50
N ASP A 233 -15.41 4.56 -4.80
CA ASP A 233 -15.54 5.07 -3.44
C ASP A 233 -14.56 4.42 -2.46
N PHE A 234 -14.09 5.22 -1.49
CA PHE A 234 -13.21 4.73 -0.44
C PHE A 234 -13.85 3.58 0.34
N ASP A 235 -15.15 3.63 0.66
CA ASP A 235 -15.84 2.56 1.39
C ASP A 235 -15.76 1.19 0.67
N PHE A 236 -15.79 1.20 -0.67
CA PHE A 236 -15.63 -0.01 -1.46
C PHE A 236 -14.19 -0.53 -1.37
N CYS A 237 -13.22 0.37 -1.57
CA CYS A 237 -11.80 0.04 -1.48
C CYS A 237 -11.41 -0.44 -0.07
N ASN A 238 -12.03 0.13 0.98
CA ASN A 238 -11.70 -0.18 2.37
C ASN A 238 -11.99 -1.63 2.76
N LYS A 239 -12.99 -2.26 2.14
CA LYS A 239 -13.25 -3.69 2.34
C LYS A 239 -12.07 -4.56 1.92
N TYR A 240 -11.30 -4.13 0.91
CA TYR A 240 -10.09 -4.82 0.47
C TYR A 240 -8.92 -4.55 1.42
N PHE A 241 -8.79 -3.34 1.96
CA PHE A 241 -7.78 -3.03 2.99
C PHE A 241 -7.98 -3.88 4.25
N GLU A 242 -9.22 -4.00 4.75
CA GLU A 242 -9.49 -4.80 5.94
C GLU A 242 -9.24 -6.30 5.70
N ALA A 243 -9.66 -6.83 4.55
CA ALA A 243 -9.42 -8.23 4.20
C ALA A 243 -7.93 -8.59 3.98
N ASP A 244 -7.07 -7.59 3.74
CA ASP A 244 -5.62 -7.77 3.59
C ASP A 244 -4.90 -7.79 4.95
N LYS A 245 -5.41 -7.06 5.96
CA LYS A 245 -4.86 -7.07 7.33
C LYS A 245 -5.07 -8.41 8.05
N GLU A 246 -6.06 -9.19 7.63
CA GLU A 246 -6.39 -10.50 8.22
C GLU A 246 -5.50 -11.65 7.70
N LYS A 247 -4.54 -11.37 6.81
CA LYS A 247 -3.63 -12.36 6.20
C LYS A 247 -2.22 -12.28 6.76
#